data_AF-C3P669-F1
#
_entry.id   AF-C3P669-F1
#
_cell.length_a   1.000
_cell.length_b   1.000
_cell.length_c   1.000
_cell.angle_alpha   90.00
_cell.angle_beta   90.00
_cell.angle_gamma   90.00
#
_symmetry.space_group_name_H-M   'P 1'
#
loop_
_entity.id
_entity.type
_entity.pdbx_description
1 polymer ?
#
loop_
_entity_poly.entity_id
_entity_poly.type
_entity_poly.pdbx_seq_one_letter_code
_entity_poly.pdbx_strand_id
1 'polypeptide(L)'
;MSWSKVKYFFFDTPEEKEAAQYSYEKEQTDMKKQQDPPEQQDVTFPKAQPKQNVVSIETAKQSSKVVLLEPRTYSEAQGIADHLKGRRAVVINLQRMSTDQAVRIVDFLSGTVYAIGGDIQKIGPKTFMCTPENVDIVGAISELFGEEDDTNIKRW
;
A
#
# COMPACT_ATOMS: atom_id res chain seq x y z
N MET A 1 15.01 5.54 7.08
CA MET A 1 14.66 6.36 8.25
C MET A 1 14.27 5.44 9.40
N SER A 2 14.72 5.70 10.63
CA SER A 2 14.36 4.87 11.80
C SER A 2 12.94 5.19 12.27
N TRP A 3 12.13 4.15 12.44
CA TRP A 3 10.70 4.17 12.81
C TRP A 3 10.41 4.98 14.09
N SER A 4 11.33 5.01 15.04
CA SER A 4 11.21 5.82 16.25
C SER A 4 11.08 7.30 15.92
N LYS A 5 11.81 7.79 14.91
CA LYS A 5 11.88 9.21 14.58
C LYS A 5 10.64 9.72 13.86
N VAL A 6 9.92 8.85 13.14
CA VAL A 6 8.67 9.21 12.44
C VAL A 6 7.53 9.43 13.42
N LYS A 7 7.40 8.60 14.47
CA LYS A 7 6.39 8.81 15.52
C LYS A 7 6.58 10.14 16.25
N TYR A 8 7.82 10.53 16.57
CA TYR A 8 8.08 11.81 17.24
C TYR A 8 7.74 13.05 16.40
N PHE A 9 7.64 12.93 15.09
CA PHE A 9 7.39 14.06 14.18
C PHE A 9 5.93 14.57 14.21
N PHE A 10 4.98 13.80 14.76
CA PHE A 10 3.54 14.10 14.71
C PHE A 10 2.94 14.63 16.02
N PHE A 11 3.70 14.77 17.12
CA PHE A 11 3.16 15.17 18.43
C PHE A 11 3.64 16.56 18.84
N ASP A 12 2.72 17.53 18.94
CA ASP A 12 3.03 18.96 19.06
C ASP A 12 3.03 19.46 20.52
N THR A 13 2.42 18.70 21.46
CA THR A 13 2.38 19.08 22.88
C THR A 13 3.37 18.29 23.73
N PRO A 14 4.00 18.90 24.77
CA PRO A 14 4.92 18.20 25.66
C PRO A 14 4.31 16.98 26.36
N GLU A 15 3.02 17.05 26.71
CA GLU A 15 2.27 15.99 27.39
C GLU A 15 2.11 14.74 26.51
N GLU A 16 1.89 14.90 25.19
CA GLU A 16 1.81 13.79 24.24
C GLU A 16 3.15 13.05 24.09
N LYS A 17 4.27 13.76 24.21
CA LYS A 17 5.62 13.17 24.11
C LYS A 17 5.93 12.26 25.29
N GLU A 18 5.55 12.66 26.50
CA GLU A 18 5.72 11.84 27.71
C GLU A 18 4.82 10.59 27.67
N ALA A 19 3.57 10.73 27.24
CA ALA A 19 2.65 9.60 27.08
C ALA A 19 3.16 8.57 26.05
N ALA A 20 3.72 9.04 24.93
CA ALA A 20 4.34 8.18 23.92
C ALA A 20 5.58 7.43 24.47
N GLN A 21 6.42 8.10 25.28
CA GLN A 21 7.57 7.46 25.91
C GLN A 21 7.14 6.37 26.91
N TYR A 22 6.15 6.65 27.76
CA TYR A 22 5.62 5.67 28.71
C TYR A 22 5.03 4.44 28.01
N SER A 23 4.28 4.64 26.92
CA SER A 23 3.69 3.55 26.13
C SER A 23 4.76 2.64 25.52
N TYR A 24 5.86 3.22 25.02
CA TYR A 24 6.98 2.46 24.47
C TYR A 24 7.74 1.65 25.53
N GLU A 25 7.99 2.22 26.71
CA GLU A 25 8.62 1.51 27.83
C GLU A 25 7.78 0.33 28.32
N LYS A 26 6.45 0.48 28.31
CA LYS A 26 5.50 -0.60 28.64
C LYS A 26 5.52 -1.74 27.61
N GLU A 27 5.50 -1.42 26.31
CA GLU A 27 5.61 -2.43 25.24
C GLU A 27 6.93 -3.22 25.32
N GLN A 28 8.05 -2.54 25.59
CA GLN A 28 9.36 -3.18 25.77
C GLN A 28 9.44 -4.09 27.00
N THR A 29 8.72 -3.76 28.07
CA THR A 29 8.67 -4.61 29.27
C THR A 29 7.79 -5.85 29.07
N ASP A 30 6.70 -5.74 28.31
CA ASP A 30 5.83 -6.89 28.00
C ASP A 30 6.50 -7.88 27.03
N MET A 31 7.24 -7.39 26.01
CA MET A 31 7.96 -8.27 25.09
C MET A 31 9.05 -9.12 25.76
N LYS A 32 9.66 -8.63 26.87
CA LYS A 32 10.70 -9.38 27.60
C LYS A 32 10.16 -10.52 28.47
N LYS A 33 8.85 -10.58 28.73
CA LYS A 33 8.26 -11.60 29.62
C LYS A 33 7.76 -12.86 28.92
N GLN A 34 7.63 -12.86 27.60
CA GLN A 34 7.20 -14.03 26.83
C GLN A 34 8.38 -14.63 26.08
N GLN A 35 9.21 -15.40 26.78
CA GLN A 35 10.22 -16.24 26.15
C GLN A 35 10.20 -17.60 26.83
N ASP A 36 9.17 -18.39 26.52
CA ASP A 36 9.14 -19.83 26.82
C ASP A 36 9.77 -20.60 25.65
N PRO A 37 10.72 -21.54 25.90
CA PRO A 37 11.40 -22.28 24.83
C PRO A 37 10.51 -23.34 24.16
N PRO A 38 10.57 -23.50 22.82
CA PRO A 38 9.82 -24.54 22.12
C PRO A 38 10.47 -25.94 22.27
N GLU A 39 9.69 -26.90 22.75
CA GLU A 39 10.06 -28.32 22.83
C GLU A 39 10.18 -28.97 21.44
N GLN A 40 11.33 -29.62 21.21
CA GLN A 40 11.69 -30.34 20.00
C GLN A 40 10.99 -31.71 19.96
N GLN A 41 10.19 -31.96 18.91
CA GLN A 41 9.75 -33.31 18.57
C GLN A 41 10.52 -33.82 17.35
N ASP A 42 11.34 -34.83 17.61
CA ASP A 42 12.14 -35.61 16.68
C ASP A 42 11.23 -36.57 15.90
N VAL A 43 11.10 -36.36 14.59
CA VAL A 43 10.42 -37.29 13.69
C VAL A 43 11.40 -37.83 12.66
N THR A 44 11.52 -39.15 12.69
CA THR A 44 12.45 -39.98 11.92
C THR A 44 12.05 -40.04 10.44
N PHE A 45 13.05 -39.94 9.56
CA PHE A 45 12.89 -39.97 8.10
C PHE A 45 13.18 -41.37 7.52
N PRO A 46 12.22 -42.02 6.83
CA PRO A 46 12.49 -43.21 6.03
C PRO A 46 13.07 -42.87 4.65
N LYS A 47 13.97 -43.77 4.22
CA LYS A 47 14.91 -43.71 3.10
C LYS A 47 14.26 -43.71 1.71
N ALA A 48 14.68 -42.71 0.94
CA ALA A 48 14.71 -42.52 -0.52
C ALA A 48 14.35 -43.71 -1.44
N GLN A 49 13.43 -43.44 -2.38
CA GLN A 49 13.47 -43.97 -3.74
C GLN A 49 13.33 -42.80 -4.74
N PRO A 50 14.25 -42.64 -5.72
CA PRO A 50 14.27 -41.48 -6.59
C PRO A 50 13.34 -41.71 -7.78
N LYS A 51 12.11 -41.20 -7.69
CA LYS A 51 11.25 -41.04 -8.87
C LYS A 51 11.51 -39.65 -9.43
N GLN A 52 12.15 -39.62 -10.59
CA GLN A 52 12.40 -38.42 -11.39
C GLN A 52 11.07 -37.79 -11.78
N ASN A 53 10.57 -36.90 -10.93
CA ASN A 53 9.41 -36.08 -11.23
C ASN A 53 9.90 -34.93 -12.10
N VAL A 54 9.76 -35.07 -13.41
CA VAL A 54 10.01 -33.99 -14.37
C VAL A 54 8.98 -32.91 -14.05
N VAL A 55 9.40 -31.88 -13.30
CA VAL A 55 8.58 -30.71 -13.09
C VAL A 55 8.53 -29.97 -14.42
N SER A 56 7.33 -29.76 -14.97
CA SER A 56 7.16 -28.92 -16.15
C SER A 56 7.61 -27.52 -15.75
N ILE A 57 8.81 -27.11 -16.18
CA ILE A 57 9.24 -25.71 -16.13
C ILE A 57 8.54 -24.99 -17.27
N GLU A 58 7.21 -25.06 -17.31
CA GLU A 58 6.48 -23.89 -17.76
C GLU A 58 6.78 -22.87 -16.67
N THR A 59 7.85 -22.10 -16.86
CA THR A 59 7.96 -20.78 -16.28
C THR A 59 6.71 -20.06 -16.76
N ALA A 60 5.61 -20.24 -16.04
CA ALA A 60 4.36 -19.57 -16.26
C ALA A 60 4.73 -18.11 -16.07
N LYS A 61 5.03 -17.43 -17.18
CA LYS A 61 5.09 -15.98 -17.26
C LYS A 61 3.70 -15.54 -16.83
N GLN A 62 3.51 -15.36 -15.53
CA GLN A 62 2.31 -14.76 -14.99
C GLN A 62 2.31 -13.35 -15.57
N SER A 63 1.53 -13.18 -16.64
CA SER A 63 1.38 -11.89 -17.30
C SER A 63 0.89 -10.91 -16.25
N SER A 64 1.68 -9.89 -15.93
CA SER A 64 1.22 -8.77 -15.11
C SER A 64 0.09 -8.08 -15.88
N LYS A 65 -1.09 -8.01 -15.28
CA LYS A 65 -2.26 -7.33 -15.85
C LYS A 65 -2.43 -5.99 -15.17
N VAL A 66 -2.67 -4.96 -15.98
CA VAL A 66 -3.10 -3.63 -15.51
C VAL A 66 -4.60 -3.54 -15.68
N VAL A 67 -5.29 -3.01 -14.69
CA VAL A 67 -6.75 -2.84 -14.67
C VAL A 67 -7.08 -1.40 -15.00
N LEU A 68 -8.00 -1.18 -15.95
CA LEU A 68 -8.50 0.16 -16.26
C LEU A 68 -9.93 0.29 -15.73
N LEU A 69 -10.20 1.33 -14.95
CA LEU A 69 -11.51 1.59 -14.34
C LEU A 69 -11.93 3.04 -14.59
N GLU A 70 -13.23 3.26 -14.81
CA GLU A 70 -13.86 4.59 -14.90
C GLU A 70 -15.04 4.68 -13.92
N PRO A 71 -14.77 4.86 -12.61
CA PRO A 71 -15.80 4.93 -11.58
C PRO A 71 -16.81 6.06 -11.81
N ARG A 72 -18.02 5.86 -11.31
CA ARG A 72 -19.14 6.80 -11.34
C ARG A 72 -19.61 7.20 -9.95
N THR A 73 -19.38 6.36 -8.94
CA THR A 73 -19.74 6.63 -7.54
C THR A 73 -18.59 6.33 -6.58
N TYR A 74 -18.57 7.00 -5.42
CA TYR A 74 -17.56 6.77 -4.38
C TYR A 74 -17.51 5.33 -3.87
N SER A 75 -18.64 4.62 -3.87
CA SER A 75 -18.72 3.22 -3.44
C SER A 75 -17.83 2.27 -4.24
N GLU A 76 -17.50 2.60 -5.49
CA GLU A 76 -16.62 1.79 -6.34
C GLU A 76 -15.15 1.81 -5.89
N ALA A 77 -14.75 2.74 -5.03
CA ALA A 77 -13.39 2.84 -4.52
C ALA A 77 -12.92 1.57 -3.79
N GLN A 78 -13.85 0.84 -3.15
CA GLN A 78 -13.55 -0.45 -2.52
C GLN A 78 -13.10 -1.50 -3.54
N GLY A 79 -13.78 -1.57 -4.70
CA GLY A 79 -13.39 -2.50 -5.77
C GLY A 79 -12.00 -2.19 -6.32
N ILE A 80 -11.65 -0.90 -6.44
CA ILE A 80 -10.29 -0.46 -6.80
C ILE A 80 -9.26 -0.95 -5.77
N ALA A 81 -9.56 -0.81 -4.47
CA ALA A 81 -8.69 -1.30 -3.41
C ALA A 81 -8.50 -2.82 -3.44
N ASP A 82 -9.54 -3.59 -3.78
CA ASP A 82 -9.44 -5.04 -3.94
C ASP A 82 -8.52 -5.44 -5.10
N HIS A 83 -8.49 -4.67 -6.19
CA HIS A 83 -7.51 -4.87 -7.26
C HIS A 83 -6.08 -4.68 -6.77
N LEU A 84 -5.82 -3.61 -6.00
CA LEU A 84 -4.50 -3.30 -5.45
C LEU A 84 -4.03 -4.36 -4.45
N LYS A 85 -4.90 -4.78 -3.53
CA LYS A 85 -4.63 -5.90 -2.61
C LYS A 85 -4.34 -7.20 -3.35
N GLY A 86 -4.96 -7.40 -4.50
CA GLY A 86 -4.69 -8.51 -5.42
C GLY A 86 -3.40 -8.36 -6.25
N ARG A 87 -2.48 -7.47 -5.87
CA ARG A 87 -1.19 -7.21 -6.56
C ARG A 87 -1.35 -6.81 -8.03
N ARG A 88 -2.44 -6.10 -8.37
CA ARG A 88 -2.69 -5.55 -9.72
C ARG A 88 -2.61 -4.03 -9.70
N ALA A 89 -1.87 -3.46 -10.65
CA ALA A 89 -1.88 -2.03 -10.89
C ALA A 89 -3.21 -1.59 -11.51
N VAL A 90 -3.66 -0.39 -11.17
CA VAL A 90 -4.94 0.16 -11.62
C VAL A 90 -4.76 1.56 -12.19
N VAL A 91 -5.30 1.81 -13.37
CA VAL A 91 -5.48 3.15 -13.93
C VAL A 91 -6.95 3.55 -13.77
N ILE A 92 -7.17 4.74 -13.24
CA ILE A 92 -8.46 5.23 -12.77
C ILE A 92 -8.77 6.52 -13.49
N ASN A 93 -9.88 6.55 -14.21
CA ASN A 93 -10.39 7.75 -14.85
C ASN A 93 -11.62 8.26 -14.08
N LEU A 94 -11.49 9.44 -13.47
CA LEU A 94 -12.51 10.10 -12.66
C LEU A 94 -13.21 11.24 -13.41
N GLN A 95 -13.03 11.37 -14.73
CA GLN A 95 -13.58 12.48 -15.54
C GLN A 95 -15.11 12.61 -15.43
N ARG A 96 -15.80 11.50 -15.13
CA ARG A 96 -17.26 11.40 -15.05
C ARG A 96 -17.80 11.60 -13.64
N MET A 97 -16.94 11.95 -12.70
CA MET A 97 -17.30 12.22 -11.32
C MET A 97 -17.22 13.71 -11.01
N SER A 98 -18.06 14.15 -10.06
CA SER A 98 -17.92 15.47 -9.46
C SER A 98 -16.58 15.59 -8.74
N THR A 99 -16.03 16.80 -8.68
CA THR A 99 -14.72 17.05 -8.07
C THR A 99 -14.67 16.59 -6.61
N ASP A 100 -15.72 16.84 -5.83
CA ASP A 100 -15.79 16.39 -4.42
C ASP A 100 -15.72 14.86 -4.28
N GLN A 101 -16.39 14.13 -5.16
CA GLN A 101 -16.36 12.66 -5.14
C GLN A 101 -15.01 12.12 -5.61
N ALA A 102 -14.43 12.74 -6.65
CA ALA A 102 -13.12 12.36 -7.16
C ALA A 102 -12.03 12.53 -6.10
N VAL A 103 -12.01 13.66 -5.38
CA VAL A 103 -11.08 13.92 -4.27
C VAL A 103 -11.22 12.85 -3.20
N ARG A 104 -12.45 12.52 -2.79
CA ARG A 104 -12.70 11.47 -1.80
C ARG A 104 -12.19 10.08 -2.22
N ILE A 105 -12.31 9.73 -3.51
CA ILE A 105 -11.73 8.48 -4.03
C ILE A 105 -10.20 8.52 -3.92
N VAL A 106 -9.57 9.64 -4.31
CA VAL A 106 -8.10 9.78 -4.23
C VAL A 106 -7.61 9.69 -2.79
N ASP A 107 -8.30 10.31 -1.82
CA ASP A 107 -7.96 10.21 -0.39
C ASP A 107 -8.04 8.76 0.12
N PHE A 108 -9.14 8.07 -0.22
CA PHE A 108 -9.34 6.67 0.15
C PHE A 108 -8.27 5.76 -0.43
N LEU A 109 -7.92 5.95 -1.72
CA LEU A 109 -6.90 5.16 -2.39
C LEU A 109 -5.49 5.50 -1.91
N SER A 110 -5.22 6.76 -1.55
CA SER A 110 -3.96 7.16 -0.91
C SER A 110 -3.76 6.41 0.41
N GLY A 111 -4.82 6.31 1.23
CA GLY A 111 -4.79 5.47 2.44
C GLY A 111 -4.61 3.97 2.13
N THR A 112 -5.20 3.49 1.04
CA THR A 112 -5.08 2.10 0.60
C THR A 112 -3.65 1.77 0.17
N VAL A 113 -3.05 2.57 -0.72
CA VAL A 113 -1.67 2.35 -1.20
C VAL A 113 -0.67 2.49 -0.06
N TYR A 114 -0.89 3.45 0.86
CA TYR A 114 -0.08 3.56 2.07
C TYR A 114 -0.11 2.27 2.90
N ALA A 115 -1.29 1.70 3.12
CA ALA A 115 -1.44 0.48 3.92
C ALA A 115 -0.79 -0.76 3.29
N ILE A 116 -0.71 -0.83 1.95
CA ILE A 116 -0.13 -1.98 1.23
C ILE A 116 1.30 -1.73 0.74
N GLY A 117 1.93 -0.60 1.10
CA GLY A 117 3.26 -0.24 0.59
C GLY A 117 3.32 0.03 -0.92
N GLY A 118 2.19 0.43 -1.51
CA GLY A 118 2.05 0.81 -2.90
C GLY A 118 2.29 2.31 -3.14
N ASP A 119 1.99 2.76 -4.36
CA ASP A 119 2.12 4.16 -4.77
C ASP A 119 0.89 4.64 -5.55
N ILE A 120 0.63 5.95 -5.55
CA ILE A 120 -0.41 6.61 -6.33
C ILE A 120 0.16 7.84 -7.05
N GLN A 121 -0.04 7.92 -8.35
CA GLN A 121 0.46 9.02 -9.18
C GLN A 121 -0.64 9.58 -10.07
N LYS A 122 -0.72 10.91 -10.14
CA LYS A 122 -1.54 11.61 -11.12
C LYS A 122 -0.87 11.51 -12.48
N ILE A 123 -1.58 10.96 -13.47
CA ILE A 123 -1.05 10.76 -14.83
C ILE A 123 -1.81 11.59 -15.88
N GLY A 124 -2.81 12.36 -15.46
CA GLY A 124 -3.56 13.27 -16.33
C GLY A 124 -4.72 13.97 -15.60
N PRO A 125 -5.51 14.78 -16.33
CA PRO A 125 -6.71 15.40 -15.79
C PRO A 125 -7.67 14.34 -15.25
N LYS A 126 -7.99 14.42 -13.96
CA LYS A 126 -8.84 13.44 -13.25
C LYS A 126 -8.41 11.97 -13.52
N THR A 127 -7.13 11.71 -13.80
CA THR A 127 -6.63 10.37 -14.15
C THR A 127 -5.45 10.02 -13.25
N PHE A 128 -5.56 8.86 -12.59
CA PHE A 128 -4.62 8.41 -11.57
C PHE A 128 -4.18 6.97 -11.83
N MET A 129 -2.94 6.66 -11.50
CA MET A 129 -2.41 5.30 -11.50
C MET A 129 -2.11 4.92 -10.05
N CYS A 130 -2.57 3.74 -9.63
CA CYS A 130 -2.26 3.15 -8.33
C CYS A 130 -1.51 1.84 -8.56
N THR A 131 -0.40 1.63 -7.85
CA THR A 131 0.41 0.42 -7.93
C THR A 131 0.54 -0.27 -6.57
N PRO A 132 0.57 -1.60 -6.53
CA PRO A 132 0.96 -2.36 -5.33
C PRO A 132 2.48 -2.35 -5.15
N GLU A 133 2.96 -2.81 -3.99
CA GLU A 133 4.40 -2.91 -3.63
C GLU A 133 5.29 -3.65 -4.65
N ASN A 134 4.71 -4.49 -5.51
CA ASN A 134 5.45 -5.29 -6.50
C ASN A 134 5.51 -4.64 -7.89
N VAL A 135 5.09 -3.39 -8.03
CA VAL A 135 5.11 -2.64 -9.30
C VAL A 135 5.73 -1.27 -9.07
N ASP A 136 6.92 -1.08 -9.64
CA ASP A 136 7.61 0.21 -9.64
C ASP A 136 7.09 1.12 -10.77
N ILE A 137 6.97 2.41 -10.48
CA ILE A 137 6.65 3.44 -11.47
C ILE A 137 7.96 4.16 -11.83
N VAL A 138 8.31 4.19 -13.12
CA VAL A 138 9.53 4.84 -13.63
C VAL A 138 9.16 6.01 -14.54
N GLY A 139 9.74 7.17 -14.25
CA GLY A 139 9.50 8.42 -14.99
C GLY A 139 8.54 9.35 -14.25
N ALA A 140 8.27 10.50 -14.87
CA ALA A 140 7.31 11.49 -14.37
C ALA A 140 6.60 12.13 -15.56
N ILE A 141 5.34 12.49 -15.39
CA ILE A 141 4.58 13.26 -16.37
C ILE A 141 4.67 14.72 -15.96
N SER A 142 5.21 15.56 -16.85
CA SER A 142 5.25 17.00 -16.61
C SER A 142 3.81 17.51 -16.45
N GLU A 143 3.52 18.12 -15.30
CA GLU A 143 2.30 18.88 -15.14
C GLU A 143 2.45 20.12 -16.03
N LEU A 144 1.79 20.11 -17.19
CA LEU A 144 1.54 21.37 -17.87
C LEU A 144 0.64 22.14 -16.92
N PHE A 145 1.16 23.21 -16.31
CA PHE A 145 0.35 24.20 -15.61
C PHE A 145 -0.56 24.84 -16.66
N GLY A 146 -1.62 24.14 -17.06
CA GLY A 146 -2.76 24.77 -17.70
C GLY A 146 -3.32 25.71 -16.65
N GLU A 147 -3.12 27.01 -16.86
CA GLU A 147 -3.80 28.08 -16.13
C GLU A 147 -5.31 27.92 -16.35
N GLU A 148 -5.96 26.99 -15.65
CA GLU A 148 -7.43 26.82 -15.58
C GLU A 148 -7.75 25.67 -14.60
N ASP A 149 -7.42 25.85 -13.32
CA ASP A 149 -8.27 25.39 -12.22
C ASP A 149 -7.85 26.14 -10.95
N ASP A 150 -8.40 27.35 -10.84
CA ASP A 150 -8.28 28.27 -9.72
C ASP A 150 -9.05 27.76 -8.47
N THR A 151 -8.97 26.46 -8.19
CA THR A 151 -9.52 25.87 -6.96
C THR A 151 -8.38 25.41 -6.06
N ASN A 152 -7.69 26.38 -5.48
CA ASN A 152 -7.15 26.42 -4.12
C ASN A 152 -7.03 25.07 -3.36
N ILE A 153 -6.28 24.11 -3.93
CA ILE A 153 -5.71 22.97 -3.22
C ILE A 153 -4.21 23.26 -3.06
N LYS A 154 -3.93 24.33 -2.31
CA LYS A 154 -2.73 24.43 -1.48
C LYS A 154 -3.18 24.26 -0.04
N ARG A 155 -3.45 23.01 0.36
CA ARG A 155 -3.58 22.68 1.78
C ARG A 155 -2.20 22.27 2.29
N TRP A 156 -1.50 23.30 2.77
CA TRP A 156 -0.46 23.35 3.82
C TRP A 156 0.68 22.34 3.68
#